data_AF-A0A0B7KFU0-F1
#
_entry.id   AF-A0A0B7KFU0-F1
#
_cell.length_a   1.000
_cell.length_b   1.000
_cell.length_c   1.000
_cell.angle_alpha   90.00
_cell.angle_beta   90.00
_cell.angle_gamma   90.00
#
_symmetry.space_group_name_H-M   'P 1'
#
loop_
_entity.id
_entity.type
_entity.pdbx_description
1 polymer ?
#
loop_
_entity_poly.entity_id
_entity_poly.type
_entity_poly.pdbx_seq_one_letter_code
_entity_poly.pdbx_strand_id
1 'polypeptide(L)'
;MSIAMTLGNERIRCDKRKPVCYRCRTNSRKCSWGPSASRSSSSSNKGRPADNFATDARLLLPRRNPRELAVDQFISIIAPTFAGPFDTEFWSREIPRFCLLDDAVFHAVMALSALCRDYKFDRAQPAEPNVFALQQANLAIQQLTQPHSNHMESQWRVLTTCILFICVSLVDRRFEQARMHFKHGFKIYQQLEEAGQRGAKGVAGKRDLVLRSSPITLSSIQAVLAGFQVRDRSLLEIGDAAERTAPKPPGNTKSSLSLSYHGLDQDSIPEEGLAIESLRLAMCASESLMFELVLFTYKHAEDLKSLFLSRRVQLPSITRKQRPYTACYSEIQRTMAAFEQWVSSSSDEANWGPLVRHQIRKGLKYIRIYQLANSLVLNTDPDTPNPVSRLRKLPELCSTIVDLVEEVLDMEAHGYGCGNGEYILPRLGLTNPIRTLVQFGFGYDTRRRAISLLRRPRLEGFWDTLMSASILEAILEREMEALKLDESRLDAQERIPILNDTGVEEVDNGTYPLYRVFVTSFKFLGERSAVASLRLWQEYIDGA
;
A
#
# COMPACT_ATOMS: atom_id res chain seq x y z
N MET A 1 26.02 12.64 -39.79
CA MET A 1 25.66 12.64 -41.23
C MET A 1 24.78 13.83 -41.55
N SER A 2 25.11 14.53 -42.63
CA SER A 2 24.62 15.86 -43.01
C SER A 2 23.24 15.81 -43.66
N ILE A 3 22.27 16.59 -43.16
CA ILE A 3 20.98 16.77 -43.85
C ILE A 3 21.24 17.65 -45.07
N ALA A 4 21.13 17.07 -46.26
CA ALA A 4 21.13 17.79 -47.53
C ALA A 4 19.75 18.45 -47.72
N MET A 5 19.70 19.74 -48.02
CA MET A 5 18.50 20.38 -48.55
C MET A 5 18.61 20.41 -50.08
N THR A 6 17.54 20.00 -50.76
CA THR A 6 17.44 20.01 -52.22
C THR A 6 16.98 21.38 -52.71
N LEU A 7 17.69 21.95 -53.69
CA LEU A 7 17.26 23.12 -54.47
C LEU A 7 17.65 22.82 -55.92
N GLY A 8 16.67 22.69 -56.83
CA GLY A 8 16.89 22.59 -58.29
C GLY A 8 18.09 21.74 -58.72
N ASN A 9 17.89 20.43 -58.89
CA ASN A 9 18.83 19.42 -59.39
C ASN A 9 20.28 19.33 -58.83
N GLU A 10 20.69 20.09 -57.82
CA GLU A 10 21.97 19.84 -57.12
C GLU A 10 21.84 19.83 -55.59
N ARG A 11 22.49 18.83 -54.94
CA ARG A 11 22.57 18.71 -53.47
C ARG A 11 23.85 19.36 -52.98
N ILE A 12 23.74 20.46 -52.24
CA ILE A 12 24.90 21.19 -51.73
C ILE A 12 24.91 21.22 -50.19
N ARG A 13 26.10 21.11 -49.59
CA ARG A 13 26.31 21.07 -48.13
C ARG A 13 26.07 22.45 -47.50
N CYS A 14 25.31 22.49 -46.40
CA CYS A 14 25.09 23.68 -45.59
C CYS A 14 26.04 23.74 -44.38
N ASP A 15 26.58 24.92 -44.08
CA ASP A 15 27.49 25.21 -42.96
C ASP A 15 26.78 25.35 -41.60
N LYS A 16 25.45 25.21 -41.57
CA LYS A 16 24.59 25.18 -40.37
C LYS A 16 24.74 26.37 -39.39
N ARG A 17 25.37 27.47 -39.81
CA ARG A 17 25.41 28.72 -39.02
C ARG A 17 23.99 29.29 -38.88
N LYS A 18 23.61 29.68 -37.66
CA LYS A 18 22.34 30.32 -37.31
C LYS A 18 22.56 31.82 -37.03
N PRO A 19 21.59 32.72 -37.31
CA PRO A 19 20.21 32.48 -37.74
C PRO A 19 20.04 32.24 -39.25
N VAL A 20 21.04 32.60 -40.05
CA VAL A 20 21.07 32.41 -41.51
C VAL A 20 22.42 31.81 -41.88
N CYS A 21 22.44 30.78 -42.72
CA CYS A 21 23.69 30.17 -43.16
C CYS A 21 24.47 31.14 -44.07
N TYR A 22 25.80 31.02 -44.14
CA TYR A 22 26.62 32.02 -44.84
C TYR A 22 26.19 32.23 -46.29
N ARG A 23 25.79 31.15 -46.98
CA ARG A 23 25.37 31.20 -48.39
C ARG A 23 24.00 31.84 -48.61
N CYS A 24 23.06 31.69 -47.68
CA CYS A 24 21.79 32.41 -47.74
C CYS A 24 21.98 33.91 -47.49
N ARG A 25 22.98 34.27 -46.67
CA ARG A 25 23.35 35.67 -46.40
C ARG A 25 23.93 36.37 -47.63
N THR A 26 24.83 35.72 -48.38
CA THR A 26 25.47 36.34 -49.56
C THR A 26 24.54 36.44 -50.77
N ASN A 27 23.61 35.50 -50.93
CA ASN A 27 22.68 35.48 -52.07
C ASN A 27 21.34 36.16 -51.78
N SER A 28 21.21 36.84 -50.63
CA SER A 28 19.99 37.54 -50.19
C SER A 28 18.72 36.68 -50.26
N ARG A 29 18.84 35.37 -49.97
CA ARG A 29 17.71 34.42 -50.00
C ARG A 29 17.24 34.07 -48.59
N LYS A 30 15.93 33.87 -48.44
CA LYS A 30 15.28 33.56 -47.16
C LYS A 30 15.70 32.17 -46.68
N CYS A 31 16.31 32.10 -45.51
CA CYS A 31 16.82 30.86 -44.93
C CYS A 31 15.71 30.19 -44.11
N SER A 32 15.19 29.06 -44.56
CA SER A 32 14.05 28.36 -43.93
C SER A 32 14.49 27.51 -42.74
N TRP A 33 15.07 28.15 -41.73
CA TRP A 33 15.30 27.50 -40.44
C TRP A 33 14.11 27.74 -39.52
N GLY A 34 13.18 26.79 -39.53
CA GLY A 34 12.13 26.68 -38.51
C GLY A 34 10.77 27.28 -38.88
N PRO A 35 9.73 26.95 -38.09
CA PRO A 35 8.36 27.41 -38.32
C PRO A 35 8.24 28.91 -38.01
N SER A 36 7.60 29.66 -38.91
CA SER A 36 7.30 31.08 -38.73
C SER A 36 6.56 31.38 -37.42
N ALA A 37 7.08 32.36 -36.69
CA ALA A 37 6.48 33.10 -35.56
C ALA A 37 5.40 34.10 -36.04
N SER A 38 4.58 34.83 -35.25
CA SER A 38 4.68 35.48 -33.92
C SER A 38 3.28 36.08 -33.59
N ARG A 39 2.82 36.48 -32.39
CA ARG A 39 3.31 37.40 -31.31
C ARG A 39 2.44 37.11 -30.04
N SER A 40 2.80 37.26 -28.76
CA SER A 40 3.80 38.10 -28.05
C SER A 40 4.12 37.54 -26.65
N SER A 41 5.40 37.69 -26.27
CA SER A 41 6.16 37.59 -24.99
C SER A 41 5.42 37.61 -23.63
N SER A 42 5.86 36.86 -22.60
CA SER A 42 7.16 37.04 -21.90
C SER A 42 7.67 35.82 -21.10
N SER A 43 9.02 35.70 -21.08
CA SER A 43 10.00 35.02 -20.17
C SER A 43 9.54 33.91 -19.21
N SER A 44 10.26 32.80 -18.92
CA SER A 44 11.69 32.48 -18.96
C SER A 44 11.91 30.99 -18.60
N ASN A 45 13.11 30.48 -18.89
CA ASN A 45 13.77 29.24 -18.42
C ASN A 45 13.30 27.86 -18.89
N LYS A 46 14.20 27.23 -19.65
CA LYS A 46 14.20 25.81 -20.03
C LYS A 46 14.91 24.99 -18.95
N GLY A 47 14.16 24.19 -18.19
CA GLY A 47 14.61 22.97 -17.55
C GLY A 47 13.97 21.77 -18.25
N ARG A 48 14.73 20.68 -18.45
CA ARG A 48 14.18 19.37 -18.83
C ARG A 48 13.06 18.99 -17.85
N PRO A 49 11.89 18.49 -18.29
CA PRO A 49 11.01 17.81 -17.36
C PRO A 49 11.63 16.46 -17.04
N ALA A 50 12.11 16.31 -15.80
CA ALA A 50 12.09 15.00 -15.17
C ALA A 50 10.62 14.54 -15.13
N ASP A 51 10.37 13.26 -15.41
CA ASP A 51 9.07 12.61 -15.25
C ASP A 51 8.66 12.65 -13.76
N ASN A 52 8.10 13.79 -13.33
CA ASN A 52 7.48 13.97 -12.04
C ASN A 52 6.01 13.55 -12.16
N PHE A 53 5.75 12.25 -12.04
CA PHE A 53 4.41 11.70 -11.86
C PHE A 53 3.95 11.92 -10.41
N ALA A 54 3.53 13.14 -10.08
CA ALA A 54 2.66 13.44 -8.94
C ALA A 54 2.21 14.92 -8.99
N THR A 55 1.67 15.39 -10.10
CA THR A 55 0.91 16.65 -10.08
C THR A 55 -0.51 16.36 -9.67
N ASP A 56 -0.77 16.68 -8.39
CA ASP A 56 -2.05 17.09 -7.80
C ASP A 56 -3.28 16.78 -8.67
N ALA A 57 -3.80 15.56 -8.55
CA ALA A 57 -5.03 15.12 -9.20
C ALA A 57 -6.28 15.65 -8.48
N ARG A 58 -6.22 16.87 -7.93
CA ARG A 58 -7.42 17.67 -7.71
C ARG A 58 -7.95 18.02 -9.09
N LEU A 59 -8.74 17.11 -9.67
CA LEU A 59 -9.69 17.47 -10.71
C LEU A 59 -10.48 18.64 -10.12
N LEU A 60 -10.16 19.88 -10.53
CA LEU A 60 -10.97 21.05 -10.28
C LEU A 60 -12.23 20.88 -11.12
N LEU A 61 -13.05 19.88 -10.77
CA LEU A 61 -14.39 19.74 -11.30
C LEU A 61 -15.12 21.01 -10.88
N PRO A 62 -15.61 21.83 -11.82
CA PRO A 62 -16.52 22.90 -11.46
C PRO A 62 -17.66 22.26 -10.65
N ARG A 63 -17.92 22.70 -9.42
CA ARG A 63 -18.94 22.13 -8.52
C ARG A 63 -20.36 22.38 -9.06
N ARG A 64 -20.74 21.77 -10.18
CA ARG A 64 -21.93 22.15 -10.96
C ARG A 64 -23.05 21.13 -10.87
N ASN A 65 -22.76 19.85 -10.57
CA ASN A 65 -23.81 18.83 -10.39
C ASN A 65 -23.55 17.85 -9.21
N PRO A 66 -24.59 17.13 -8.73
CA PRO A 66 -24.45 16.18 -7.62
C PRO A 66 -23.45 15.04 -7.85
N ARG A 67 -23.23 14.64 -9.12
CA ARG A 67 -22.26 13.59 -9.48
C ARG A 67 -20.83 14.08 -9.28
N GLU A 68 -20.51 15.29 -9.70
CA GLU A 68 -19.18 15.91 -9.48
C GLU A 68 -18.90 16.10 -7.98
N LEU A 69 -19.90 16.50 -7.19
CA LEU A 69 -19.77 16.61 -5.73
C LEU A 69 -19.50 15.26 -5.06
N ALA A 70 -20.15 14.20 -5.52
CA ALA A 70 -19.90 12.85 -5.01
C ALA A 70 -18.49 12.35 -5.36
N VAL A 71 -18.01 12.64 -6.58
CA VAL A 71 -16.64 12.30 -7.00
C VAL A 71 -15.62 13.10 -6.20
N ASP A 72 -15.86 14.38 -5.95
CA ASP A 72 -15.00 15.24 -5.10
C ASP A 72 -14.93 14.70 -3.66
N GLN A 73 -16.06 14.26 -3.10
CA GLN A 73 -16.10 13.59 -1.79
C GLN A 73 -15.34 12.27 -1.81
N PHE A 74 -15.45 11.48 -2.88
CA PHE A 74 -14.70 10.24 -3.02
C PHE A 74 -13.19 10.50 -3.05
N ILE A 75 -12.73 11.44 -3.88
CA ILE A 75 -11.30 11.79 -4.01
C ILE A 75 -10.73 12.31 -2.68
N SER A 76 -11.49 13.13 -1.96
CA SER A 76 -11.00 13.80 -0.74
C SER A 76 -10.99 12.92 0.51
N ILE A 77 -11.88 11.91 0.59
CA ILE A 77 -12.10 11.14 1.82
C ILE A 77 -11.89 9.66 1.59
N ILE A 78 -12.52 9.10 0.56
CA ILE A 78 -12.65 7.65 0.38
C ILE A 78 -11.40 7.08 -0.30
N ALA A 79 -10.99 7.63 -1.44
CA ALA A 79 -9.81 7.17 -2.18
C ALA A 79 -8.54 7.14 -1.32
N PRO A 80 -8.20 8.18 -0.53
CA PRO A 80 -7.01 8.16 0.32
C PRO A 80 -7.10 7.15 1.46
N THR A 81 -8.31 6.80 1.89
CA THR A 81 -8.53 5.78 2.94
C THR A 81 -8.25 4.38 2.41
N PHE A 82 -8.61 4.10 1.15
CA PHE A 82 -8.49 2.77 0.55
C PHE A 82 -7.20 2.55 -0.25
N ALA A 83 -6.61 3.62 -0.78
CA ALA A 83 -5.33 3.58 -1.47
C ALA A 83 -4.23 3.07 -0.53
N GLY A 84 -3.63 1.95 -0.90
CA GLY A 84 -2.36 1.50 -0.39
C GLY A 84 -1.21 1.87 -1.34
N PRO A 85 0.02 1.43 -1.03
CA PRO A 85 1.21 1.87 -1.73
C PRO A 85 1.33 1.37 -3.18
N PHE A 86 0.57 0.34 -3.56
CA PHE A 86 0.64 -0.26 -4.89
C PHE A 86 -0.54 0.12 -5.78
N ASP A 87 -1.64 0.60 -5.21
CA ASP A 87 -2.92 0.81 -5.88
C ASP A 87 -3.41 2.27 -5.85
N THR A 88 -2.54 3.23 -5.51
CA THR A 88 -2.88 4.66 -5.54
C THR A 88 -3.40 5.13 -6.89
N GLU A 89 -2.82 4.65 -8.00
CA GLU A 89 -3.28 4.99 -9.36
C GLU A 89 -4.74 4.56 -9.58
N PHE A 90 -5.08 3.35 -9.11
CA PHE A 90 -6.43 2.82 -9.20
C PHE A 90 -7.42 3.70 -8.41
N TRP A 91 -7.15 3.92 -7.13
CA TRP A 91 -8.07 4.61 -6.23
C TRP A 91 -8.16 6.11 -6.50
N SER A 92 -7.04 6.77 -6.79
CA SER A 92 -6.96 8.22 -6.85
C SER A 92 -7.12 8.79 -8.26
N ARG A 93 -6.96 7.99 -9.32
CA ARG A 93 -7.01 8.46 -10.71
C ARG A 93 -7.99 7.67 -11.58
N GLU A 94 -7.92 6.35 -11.57
CA GLU A 94 -8.79 5.52 -12.43
C GLU A 94 -10.25 5.55 -11.96
N ILE A 95 -10.53 5.27 -10.68
CA ILE A 95 -11.91 5.26 -10.16
C ILE A 95 -12.62 6.62 -10.31
N PRO A 96 -12.02 7.77 -9.94
CA PRO A 96 -12.69 9.07 -10.11
C PRO A 96 -13.02 9.38 -11.57
N ARG A 97 -12.12 9.04 -12.50
CA ARG A 97 -12.37 9.18 -13.93
C ARG A 97 -13.53 8.29 -14.38
N PHE A 98 -13.60 7.04 -13.90
CA PHE A 98 -14.67 6.12 -14.30
C PHE A 98 -16.02 6.49 -13.70
N CYS A 99 -16.08 7.10 -12.52
CA CYS A 99 -17.33 7.63 -11.98
C CYS A 99 -17.99 8.68 -12.88
N LEU A 100 -17.20 9.39 -13.69
CA LEU A 100 -17.71 10.37 -14.65
C LEU A 100 -18.11 9.73 -15.99
N LEU A 101 -17.55 8.56 -16.32
CA LEU A 101 -17.72 7.89 -17.61
C LEU A 101 -18.71 6.72 -17.57
N ASP A 102 -18.96 6.14 -16.39
CA ASP A 102 -19.69 4.89 -16.25
C ASP A 102 -20.66 4.91 -15.06
N ASP A 103 -21.94 4.68 -15.34
CA ASP A 103 -23.00 4.73 -14.32
C ASP A 103 -22.90 3.56 -13.33
N ALA A 104 -22.43 2.37 -13.74
CA ALA A 104 -22.28 1.25 -12.82
C ALA A 104 -21.20 1.54 -11.77
N VAL A 105 -20.05 2.05 -12.22
CA VAL A 105 -18.96 2.46 -11.33
C VAL A 105 -19.40 3.61 -10.42
N PHE A 106 -20.08 4.62 -10.96
CA PHE A 106 -20.63 5.72 -10.17
C PHE A 106 -21.52 5.23 -9.03
N HIS A 107 -22.51 4.40 -9.34
CA HIS A 107 -23.44 3.87 -8.35
C HIS A 107 -22.75 2.97 -7.31
N ALA A 108 -21.76 2.16 -7.71
CA ALA A 108 -20.98 1.36 -6.77
C ALA A 108 -20.14 2.22 -5.81
N VAL A 109 -19.55 3.31 -6.30
CA VAL A 109 -18.84 4.29 -5.46
C VAL A 109 -19.79 5.03 -4.50
N MET A 110 -21.00 5.36 -4.95
CA MET A 110 -22.02 5.96 -4.08
C MET A 110 -22.44 5.02 -2.96
N ALA A 111 -22.61 3.72 -3.26
CA ALA A 111 -22.90 2.71 -2.24
C ALA A 111 -21.78 2.61 -1.21
N LEU A 112 -20.51 2.54 -1.66
CA LEU A 112 -19.35 2.50 -0.77
C LEU A 112 -19.26 3.76 0.11
N SER A 113 -19.44 4.94 -0.49
CA SER A 113 -19.33 6.22 0.21
C SER A 113 -20.42 6.38 1.28
N ALA A 114 -21.63 5.92 1.01
CA ALA A 114 -22.73 5.93 1.97
C ALA A 114 -22.45 5.01 3.16
N LEU A 115 -21.95 3.79 2.90
CA LEU A 115 -21.58 2.85 3.96
C LEU A 115 -20.43 3.36 4.83
N CYS A 116 -19.40 3.96 4.22
CA CYS A 116 -18.30 4.54 4.99
C CYS A 116 -18.76 5.70 5.89
N ARG A 117 -19.74 6.50 5.44
CA ARG A 117 -20.30 7.62 6.22
C ARG A 117 -21.15 7.14 7.39
N ASP A 118 -21.98 6.13 7.14
CA ASP A 118 -22.91 5.57 8.13
C ASP A 118 -22.28 4.42 8.93
N TYR A 119 -20.97 4.21 8.81
CA TYR A 119 -20.28 3.10 9.45
C TYR A 119 -20.39 3.19 10.99
N LYS A 120 -21.05 2.21 11.59
CA LYS A 120 -21.19 2.09 13.04
C LYS A 120 -20.26 1.02 13.59
N PHE A 121 -19.43 1.41 14.56
CA PHE A 121 -18.52 0.49 15.24
C PHE A 121 -19.21 -0.44 16.24
N ASP A 122 -20.40 -0.08 16.72
CA ASP A 122 -21.14 -0.93 17.63
C ASP A 122 -21.47 -2.28 16.97
N ARG A 123 -21.10 -3.37 17.64
CA ARG A 123 -21.31 -4.76 17.21
C ARG A 123 -22.58 -5.37 17.81
N ALA A 124 -23.12 -4.76 18.86
CA ALA A 124 -24.20 -5.32 19.66
C ALA A 124 -25.58 -5.09 19.04
N GLN A 125 -25.75 -4.03 18.23
CA GLN A 125 -27.01 -3.74 17.57
C GLN A 125 -26.99 -4.21 16.11
N PRO A 126 -28.04 -4.89 15.63
CA PRO A 126 -28.20 -5.07 14.19
C PRO A 126 -28.28 -3.68 13.55
N ALA A 127 -27.24 -3.31 12.80
CA ALA A 127 -27.25 -2.08 12.03
C ALA A 127 -28.47 -2.13 11.10
N GLU A 128 -29.31 -1.08 11.17
CA GLU A 128 -30.35 -0.91 10.17
C GLU A 128 -29.69 -0.88 8.79
N PRO A 129 -30.25 -1.60 7.80
CA PRO A 129 -29.66 -1.65 6.48
C PRO A 129 -29.59 -0.23 5.90
N ASN A 130 -28.43 0.15 5.38
CA ASN A 130 -28.29 1.41 4.67
C ASN A 130 -29.07 1.32 3.34
N VAL A 131 -30.33 1.74 3.39
CA VAL A 131 -31.28 1.64 2.26
C VAL A 131 -30.73 2.34 1.03
N PHE A 132 -30.09 3.50 1.22
CA PHE A 132 -29.48 4.24 0.12
C PHE A 132 -28.32 3.46 -0.51
N ALA A 133 -27.41 2.91 0.30
CA ALA A 133 -26.31 2.11 -0.21
C ALA A 133 -26.81 0.86 -0.99
N LEU A 134 -27.84 0.19 -0.48
CA LEU A 134 -28.47 -0.94 -1.17
C LEU A 134 -29.11 -0.52 -2.50
N GLN A 135 -29.83 0.60 -2.54
CA GLN A 135 -30.39 1.14 -3.77
C GLN A 135 -29.30 1.45 -4.80
N GLN A 136 -28.22 2.10 -4.38
CA GLN A 136 -27.08 2.40 -5.25
C GLN A 136 -26.39 1.13 -5.75
N ALA A 137 -26.18 0.12 -4.88
CA ALA A 137 -25.63 -1.17 -5.30
C ALA A 137 -26.52 -1.88 -6.34
N ASN A 138 -27.85 -1.85 -6.15
CA ASN A 138 -28.80 -2.42 -7.11
C ASN A 138 -28.79 -1.67 -8.45
N LEU A 139 -28.70 -0.34 -8.43
CA LEU A 139 -28.55 0.46 -9.65
C LEU A 139 -27.27 0.11 -10.40
N ALA A 140 -26.15 -0.07 -9.69
CA ALA A 140 -24.90 -0.52 -10.30
C ALA A 140 -25.06 -1.90 -10.99
N ILE A 141 -25.70 -2.86 -10.33
CA ILE A 141 -25.98 -4.18 -10.91
C ILE A 141 -26.88 -4.06 -12.15
N GLN A 142 -27.95 -3.26 -12.09
CA GLN A 142 -28.82 -3.01 -13.24
C GLN A 142 -28.04 -2.48 -14.45
N GLN A 143 -27.16 -1.50 -14.23
CA GLN A 143 -26.31 -0.93 -15.28
C GLN A 143 -25.34 -1.96 -15.88
N LEU A 144 -24.83 -2.91 -15.09
CA LEU A 144 -23.99 -4.01 -15.60
C LEU A 144 -24.77 -5.04 -16.40
N THR A 145 -26.04 -5.27 -16.07
CA THR A 145 -26.90 -6.29 -16.72
C THR A 145 -27.56 -5.83 -18.02
N GLN A 146 -27.49 -4.54 -18.35
CA GLN A 146 -28.00 -4.04 -19.63
C GLN A 146 -27.25 -4.68 -20.81
N PRO A 147 -27.90 -4.91 -21.97
CA PRO A 147 -27.25 -5.47 -23.14
C PRO A 147 -26.23 -4.49 -23.72
N HIS A 148 -24.95 -4.87 -23.71
CA HIS A 148 -23.87 -4.08 -24.28
C HIS A 148 -23.37 -4.72 -25.58
N SER A 149 -23.08 -3.88 -26.58
CA SER A 149 -22.62 -4.31 -27.90
C SER A 149 -21.18 -4.84 -27.93
N ASN A 150 -20.38 -4.54 -26.89
CA ASN A 150 -18.95 -4.87 -26.83
C ASN A 150 -18.59 -5.71 -25.58
N HIS A 151 -18.14 -6.95 -25.81
CA HIS A 151 -17.75 -7.89 -24.75
C HIS A 151 -16.57 -7.40 -23.89
N MET A 152 -15.61 -6.65 -24.47
CA MET A 152 -14.46 -6.12 -23.71
C MET A 152 -14.86 -4.95 -22.82
N GLU A 153 -15.78 -4.10 -23.29
CA GLU A 153 -16.35 -2.99 -22.51
C GLU A 153 -17.13 -3.51 -21.29
N SER A 154 -17.73 -4.69 -21.41
CA SER A 154 -18.36 -5.38 -20.28
C SER A 154 -17.36 -5.85 -19.22
N GLN A 155 -16.20 -6.38 -19.61
CA GLN A 155 -15.29 -7.06 -18.65
C GLN A 155 -14.58 -6.10 -17.68
N TRP A 156 -14.08 -4.95 -18.13
CA TRP A 156 -13.39 -4.01 -17.22
C TRP A 156 -14.37 -3.36 -16.22
N ARG A 157 -15.61 -3.09 -16.66
CA ARG A 157 -16.68 -2.54 -15.81
C ARG A 157 -17.06 -3.52 -14.72
N VAL A 158 -17.27 -4.78 -15.09
CA VAL A 158 -17.57 -5.86 -14.14
C VAL A 158 -16.42 -6.02 -13.16
N LEU A 159 -15.16 -6.03 -13.62
CA LEU A 159 -14.00 -6.18 -12.77
C LEU A 159 -13.81 -5.02 -11.78
N THR A 160 -13.96 -3.78 -12.25
CA THR A 160 -13.91 -2.57 -11.42
C THR A 160 -15.04 -2.58 -10.38
N THR A 161 -16.25 -2.96 -10.79
CA THR A 161 -17.40 -3.03 -9.89
C THR A 161 -17.28 -4.20 -8.90
N CYS A 162 -16.68 -5.34 -9.29
CA CYS A 162 -16.34 -6.41 -8.36
C CYS A 162 -15.39 -5.90 -7.27
N ILE A 163 -14.35 -5.14 -7.63
CA ILE A 163 -13.43 -4.53 -6.65
C ILE A 163 -14.21 -3.62 -5.69
N LEU A 164 -15.03 -2.71 -6.21
CA LEU A 164 -15.85 -1.82 -5.36
C LEU A 164 -16.82 -2.59 -4.47
N PHE A 165 -17.41 -3.69 -4.97
CA PHE A 165 -18.30 -4.54 -4.19
C PHE A 165 -17.60 -5.41 -3.15
N ILE A 166 -16.32 -5.75 -3.34
CA ILE A 166 -15.49 -6.29 -2.25
C ILE A 166 -15.47 -5.26 -1.12
N CYS A 167 -15.16 -3.99 -1.42
CA CYS A 167 -15.09 -2.93 -0.42
C CYS A 167 -16.44 -2.69 0.28
N VAL A 168 -17.53 -2.57 -0.50
CA VAL A 168 -18.90 -2.44 0.01
C VAL A 168 -19.22 -3.59 0.97
N SER A 169 -18.90 -4.82 0.56
CA SER A 169 -19.17 -6.01 1.37
C SER A 169 -18.30 -6.06 2.64
N LEU A 170 -17.04 -5.63 2.59
CA LEU A 170 -16.16 -5.57 3.75
C LEU A 170 -16.61 -4.51 4.76
N VAL A 171 -16.94 -3.31 4.27
CA VAL A 171 -17.47 -2.21 5.12
C VAL A 171 -18.82 -2.62 5.71
N ASP A 172 -19.68 -3.30 4.96
CA ASP A 172 -20.96 -3.80 5.45
C ASP A 172 -20.85 -5.14 6.22
N ARG A 173 -19.63 -5.63 6.48
CA ARG A 173 -19.32 -6.89 7.20
C ARG A 173 -19.96 -8.14 6.58
N ARG A 174 -20.25 -8.15 5.28
CA ARG A 174 -20.73 -9.30 4.49
C ARG A 174 -19.55 -10.05 3.85
N PHE A 175 -18.73 -10.70 4.68
CA PHE A 175 -17.47 -11.32 4.24
C PHE A 175 -17.64 -12.40 3.16
N GLU A 176 -18.72 -13.18 3.21
CA GLU A 176 -19.02 -14.17 2.17
C GLU A 176 -19.27 -13.53 0.79
N GLN A 177 -19.94 -12.38 0.77
CA GLN A 177 -20.14 -11.61 -0.47
C GLN A 177 -18.82 -11.03 -0.96
N ALA A 178 -17.99 -10.49 -0.06
CA ALA A 178 -16.65 -10.01 -0.39
C ALA A 178 -15.80 -11.13 -1.04
N ARG A 179 -15.81 -12.33 -0.44
CA ARG A 179 -15.12 -13.52 -0.95
C ARG A 179 -15.65 -13.95 -2.32
N MET A 180 -16.97 -13.92 -2.50
CA MET A 180 -17.61 -14.20 -3.79
C MET A 180 -17.14 -13.21 -4.86
N HIS A 181 -17.19 -11.90 -4.59
CA HIS A 181 -16.74 -10.88 -5.54
C HIS A 181 -15.25 -10.99 -5.85
N PHE A 182 -14.42 -11.30 -4.86
CA PHE A 182 -13.00 -11.55 -5.06
C PHE A 182 -12.76 -12.73 -6.01
N LYS A 183 -13.40 -13.88 -5.77
CA LYS A 183 -13.25 -15.08 -6.61
C LYS A 183 -13.65 -14.83 -8.06
N HIS A 184 -14.79 -14.18 -8.28
CA HIS A 184 -15.29 -13.89 -9.63
C HIS A 184 -14.44 -12.83 -10.33
N GLY A 185 -14.11 -11.73 -9.65
CA GLY A 185 -13.24 -10.68 -10.17
C GLY A 185 -11.86 -11.23 -10.53
N PHE A 186 -11.28 -12.08 -9.68
CA PHE A 186 -10.00 -12.70 -9.95
C PHE A 186 -10.01 -13.61 -11.19
N LYS A 187 -11.09 -14.39 -11.38
CA LYS A 187 -11.26 -15.22 -12.58
C LYS A 187 -11.34 -14.36 -13.86
N ILE A 188 -12.03 -13.22 -13.82
CA ILE A 188 -12.11 -12.29 -14.95
C ILE A 188 -10.73 -11.68 -15.24
N TYR A 189 -10.00 -11.28 -14.20
CA TYR A 189 -8.62 -10.81 -14.33
C TYR A 189 -7.73 -11.82 -15.06
N GLN A 190 -7.76 -13.10 -14.66
CA GLN A 190 -6.98 -14.16 -15.31
C GLN A 190 -7.33 -14.32 -16.80
N GLN A 191 -8.61 -14.27 -17.14
CA GLN A 191 -9.06 -14.35 -18.54
C GLN A 191 -8.54 -13.18 -19.39
N LEU A 192 -8.54 -11.96 -18.84
CA LEU A 192 -8.01 -10.76 -19.49
C LEU A 192 -6.49 -10.85 -19.67
N GLU A 193 -5.77 -11.32 -18.65
CA GLU A 193 -4.33 -11.52 -18.69
C GLU A 193 -3.93 -12.54 -19.77
N GLU A 194 -4.61 -13.69 -19.81
CA GLU A 194 -4.38 -14.73 -20.83
C GLU A 194 -4.72 -14.25 -22.26
N ALA A 195 -5.79 -13.47 -22.43
CA ALA A 195 -6.16 -12.90 -23.72
C ALA A 195 -5.08 -11.91 -24.21
N GLY A 196 -4.54 -11.08 -23.31
CA GLY A 196 -3.42 -10.18 -23.59
C GLY A 196 -2.13 -10.91 -23.97
N GLN A 197 -1.86 -12.06 -23.33
CA GLN A 197 -0.71 -12.91 -23.64
C GLN A 197 -0.88 -13.68 -24.97
N ARG A 198 -2.09 -14.12 -25.32
CA ARG A 198 -2.36 -14.77 -26.63
C ARG A 198 -2.26 -13.79 -27.80
N GLY A 199 -2.71 -12.55 -27.61
CA GLY A 199 -2.50 -11.44 -28.56
C GLY A 199 -1.04 -11.03 -28.73
N ALA A 200 -0.14 -11.47 -27.85
CA ALA A 200 1.29 -11.24 -27.95
C ALA A 200 2.00 -12.04 -29.03
N LYS A 201 1.47 -13.24 -29.29
CA LYS A 201 2.07 -14.22 -30.21
C LYS A 201 1.51 -14.12 -31.63
N GLY A 202 0.52 -13.25 -31.86
CA GLY A 202 -0.04 -12.91 -33.18
C GLY A 202 0.14 -11.42 -33.50
N VAL A 203 0.47 -11.11 -34.75
CA VAL A 203 0.65 -9.78 -35.39
C VAL A 203 0.48 -8.57 -34.46
N ALA A 204 1.60 -7.88 -34.19
CA ALA A 204 1.74 -6.75 -33.26
C ALA A 204 0.70 -5.61 -33.40
N GLY A 205 0.01 -5.50 -34.55
CA GLY A 205 -1.02 -4.49 -34.79
C GLY A 205 -2.34 -4.66 -34.02
N LYS A 206 -2.72 -5.87 -33.58
CA LYS A 206 -3.95 -6.09 -32.79
C LYS A 206 -3.80 -5.81 -31.29
N ARG A 207 -2.56 -5.90 -30.80
CA ARG A 207 -2.20 -5.71 -29.38
C ARG A 207 -2.46 -4.30 -28.89
N ASP A 208 -2.12 -3.32 -29.73
CA ASP A 208 -2.31 -1.90 -29.46
C ASP A 208 -3.81 -1.53 -29.45
N LEU A 209 -4.65 -2.16 -30.27
CA LEU A 209 -6.09 -1.88 -30.32
C LEU A 209 -6.87 -2.48 -29.12
N VAL A 210 -6.49 -3.68 -28.65
CA VAL A 210 -7.18 -4.38 -27.54
C VAL A 210 -6.84 -3.79 -26.16
N LEU A 211 -5.59 -3.33 -25.95
CA LEU A 211 -5.19 -2.70 -24.68
C LEU A 211 -5.53 -1.20 -24.64
N ARG A 212 -5.64 -0.50 -25.78
CA ARG A 212 -6.06 0.91 -25.83
C ARG A 212 -7.57 1.11 -25.65
N SER A 213 -8.38 0.05 -25.73
CA SER A 213 -9.83 0.13 -25.58
C SER A 213 -10.33 -0.18 -24.15
N SER A 214 -9.47 -0.70 -23.27
CA SER A 214 -9.75 -0.77 -21.83
C SER A 214 -9.28 0.53 -21.16
N PRO A 215 -10.16 1.29 -20.49
CA PRO A 215 -9.78 2.53 -19.84
C PRO A 215 -8.98 2.31 -18.55
N ILE A 216 -8.96 1.07 -18.03
CA ILE A 216 -8.22 0.63 -16.83
C ILE A 216 -6.95 -0.15 -17.21
N THR A 217 -5.86 0.08 -16.47
CA THR A 217 -4.62 -0.68 -16.65
C THR A 217 -4.66 -2.00 -15.86
N LEU A 218 -4.32 -3.11 -16.52
CA LEU A 218 -4.32 -4.44 -15.88
C LEU A 218 -3.34 -4.50 -14.69
N SER A 219 -2.26 -3.71 -14.73
CA SER A 219 -1.29 -3.57 -13.63
C SER A 219 -1.90 -2.94 -12.38
N SER A 220 -2.77 -1.92 -12.53
CA SER A 220 -3.45 -1.30 -11.40
C SER A 220 -4.41 -2.28 -10.72
N ILE A 221 -5.15 -3.05 -11.51
CA ILE A 221 -6.03 -4.11 -10.99
C ILE A 221 -5.23 -5.19 -10.27
N GLN A 222 -4.13 -5.65 -10.87
CA GLN A 222 -3.25 -6.63 -10.26
C GLN A 222 -2.74 -6.15 -8.90
N ALA A 223 -2.37 -4.87 -8.80
CA ALA A 223 -1.91 -4.26 -7.56
C ALA A 223 -3.00 -4.19 -6.49
N VAL A 224 -4.23 -3.81 -6.85
CA VAL A 224 -5.39 -3.80 -5.93
C VAL A 224 -5.69 -5.20 -5.43
N LEU A 225 -5.79 -6.17 -6.35
CA LEU A 225 -6.11 -7.56 -6.01
C LEU A 225 -5.00 -8.14 -5.12
N ALA A 226 -3.72 -7.94 -5.46
CA ALA A 226 -2.61 -8.32 -4.59
C ALA A 226 -2.72 -7.61 -3.22
N GLY A 227 -3.06 -6.32 -3.20
CA GLY A 227 -3.30 -5.56 -1.97
C GLY A 227 -4.41 -6.14 -1.09
N PHE A 228 -5.51 -6.64 -1.67
CA PHE A 228 -6.52 -7.39 -0.93
C PHE A 228 -5.99 -8.70 -0.40
N GLN A 229 -5.14 -9.42 -1.13
CA GLN A 229 -4.56 -10.66 -0.64
C GLN A 229 -3.59 -10.45 0.52
N VAL A 230 -2.75 -9.41 0.47
CA VAL A 230 -1.78 -9.14 1.55
C VAL A 230 -2.49 -8.66 2.79
N ARG A 231 -3.44 -7.74 2.61
CA ARG A 231 -4.24 -7.21 3.73
C ARG A 231 -5.11 -8.35 4.29
N ASP A 232 -5.85 -9.04 3.43
CA ASP A 232 -7.00 -9.85 3.80
C ASP A 232 -6.84 -11.36 3.51
N ARG A 233 -5.58 -11.85 3.51
CA ARG A 233 -5.22 -13.26 3.22
C ARG A 233 -6.10 -14.24 3.98
N SER A 234 -6.38 -13.93 5.24
CA SER A 234 -7.10 -14.79 6.14
C SER A 234 -8.61 -14.77 5.92
N LEU A 235 -9.25 -13.61 5.62
CA LEU A 235 -10.71 -13.56 5.40
C LEU A 235 -11.11 -13.98 3.98
N LEU A 236 -10.23 -13.86 2.99
CA LEU A 236 -10.53 -14.23 1.60
C LEU A 236 -10.21 -15.71 1.27
N GLU A 237 -9.90 -16.55 2.27
CA GLU A 237 -9.63 -18.00 2.14
C GLU A 237 -8.74 -18.37 0.93
N ILE A 238 -7.58 -17.75 0.80
CA ILE A 238 -6.58 -18.17 -0.19
C ILE A 238 -5.77 -19.30 0.44
N GLY A 239 -6.33 -20.51 0.46
CA GLY A 239 -5.66 -21.70 0.98
C GLY A 239 -4.35 -22.02 0.23
N ASP A 240 -3.54 -22.94 0.76
CA ASP A 240 -2.21 -23.32 0.25
C ASP A 240 -2.20 -23.71 -1.25
N ALA A 241 -3.32 -24.22 -1.79
CA ALA A 241 -3.45 -24.54 -3.22
C ALA A 241 -3.54 -23.29 -4.11
N ALA A 242 -4.09 -22.18 -3.60
CA ALA A 242 -4.28 -20.94 -4.34
C ALA A 242 -3.03 -20.05 -4.38
N GLU A 243 -1.99 -20.35 -3.60
CA GLU A 243 -0.68 -19.69 -3.66
C GLU A 243 0.01 -19.86 -5.04
N ARG A 244 -0.30 -20.95 -5.75
CA ARG A 244 0.20 -21.20 -7.12
C ARG A 244 -0.55 -20.40 -8.19
N THR A 245 -1.79 -20.01 -7.92
CA THR A 245 -2.68 -19.33 -8.87
C THR A 245 -2.94 -17.87 -8.53
N ALA A 246 -2.52 -17.38 -7.36
CA ALA A 246 -2.69 -16.01 -6.93
C ALA A 246 -1.97 -15.01 -7.87
N PRO A 247 -2.54 -13.82 -8.12
CA PRO A 247 -1.82 -12.77 -8.79
C PRO A 247 -0.65 -12.38 -7.88
N LYS A 248 0.56 -12.72 -8.32
CA LYS A 248 1.75 -12.22 -7.64
C LYS A 248 1.69 -10.69 -7.70
N PRO A 249 2.03 -9.97 -6.63
CA PRO A 249 2.25 -8.53 -6.74
C PRO A 249 3.19 -8.28 -7.93
N PRO A 250 3.00 -7.21 -8.71
CA PRO A 250 3.69 -7.00 -9.97
C PRO A 250 5.19 -7.27 -9.82
N GLY A 251 5.67 -8.36 -10.42
CA GLY A 251 7.05 -8.83 -10.27
C GLY A 251 8.09 -7.92 -10.94
N ASN A 252 7.64 -6.93 -11.70
CA ASN A 252 8.47 -5.86 -12.21
C ASN A 252 8.56 -4.75 -11.17
N THR A 253 9.74 -4.64 -10.59
CA THR A 253 10.33 -3.64 -9.68
C THR A 253 10.15 -2.15 -10.05
N LYS A 254 9.28 -1.81 -11.02
CA LYS A 254 9.06 -0.43 -11.47
C LYS A 254 7.92 0.29 -10.75
N SER A 255 7.08 -0.41 -9.99
CA SER A 255 5.96 0.17 -9.24
C SER A 255 6.06 -0.03 -7.72
N SER A 256 7.11 -0.68 -7.22
CA SER A 256 7.36 -0.74 -5.78
C SER A 256 8.00 0.57 -5.36
N LEU A 257 7.20 1.41 -4.69
CA LEU A 257 7.68 2.68 -4.18
C LEU A 257 8.85 2.48 -3.21
N SER A 258 8.85 1.39 -2.43
CA SER A 258 9.97 1.06 -1.52
C SER A 258 11.28 0.81 -2.28
N LEU A 259 11.23 0.07 -3.40
CA LEU A 259 12.42 -0.31 -4.17
C LEU A 259 12.93 0.80 -5.11
N SER A 260 12.09 1.80 -5.38
CA SER A 260 12.45 3.00 -6.16
C SER A 260 12.60 4.26 -5.31
N TYR A 261 12.47 4.16 -3.99
CA TYR A 261 12.55 5.30 -3.10
C TYR A 261 13.98 5.82 -3.02
N HIS A 262 14.12 7.12 -3.26
CA HIS A 262 15.35 7.86 -3.06
C HIS A 262 15.03 9.02 -2.12
N GLY A 263 15.76 9.12 -1.02
CA GLY A 263 15.60 10.17 -0.04
C GLY A 263 16.10 11.52 -0.55
N LEU A 264 15.90 12.56 0.26
CA LEU A 264 16.53 13.86 0.00
C LEU A 264 18.04 13.79 0.26
N ASP A 265 18.84 14.42 -0.61
CA ASP A 265 20.25 14.69 -0.30
C ASP A 265 20.30 15.66 0.91
N GLN A 266 21.17 15.34 1.89
CA GLN A 266 21.29 16.07 3.17
C GLN A 266 21.53 17.58 3.00
N ASP A 267 22.11 18.00 1.88
CA ASP A 267 22.46 19.39 1.58
C ASP A 267 21.33 20.19 0.89
N SER A 268 20.17 19.58 0.63
CA SER A 268 19.09 20.17 -0.16
C SER A 268 17.73 19.90 0.46
N ILE A 269 17.43 20.55 1.58
CA ILE A 269 16.05 20.67 2.07
C ILE A 269 15.41 21.85 1.33
N PRO A 270 14.42 21.63 0.45
CA PRO A 270 13.89 22.71 -0.38
C PRO A 270 12.70 23.41 0.32
N GLU A 271 12.16 24.45 -0.33
CA GLU A 271 10.98 25.21 0.09
C GLU A 271 9.83 24.34 0.65
N GLU A 272 8.96 24.90 1.50
CA GLU A 272 7.89 24.21 2.26
C GLU A 272 7.13 23.12 1.47
N GLY A 273 6.76 23.39 0.21
CA GLY A 273 6.04 22.43 -0.64
C GLY A 273 6.83 21.17 -1.01
N LEU A 274 8.14 21.28 -1.20
CA LEU A 274 9.02 20.12 -1.48
C LEU A 274 9.30 19.29 -0.23
N ALA A 275 9.33 19.93 0.94
CA ALA A 275 9.44 19.24 2.24
C ALA A 275 8.21 18.38 2.51
N ILE A 276 7.01 18.93 2.28
CA ILE A 276 5.74 18.20 2.37
C ILE A 276 5.70 17.00 1.43
N GLU A 277 6.09 17.19 0.16
CA GLU A 277 6.09 16.11 -0.83
C GLU A 277 7.09 15.01 -0.47
N SER A 278 8.29 15.38 0.00
CA SER A 278 9.27 14.39 0.44
C SER A 278 8.82 13.61 1.68
N LEU A 279 8.13 14.28 2.62
CA LEU A 279 7.54 13.61 3.78
C LEU A 279 6.43 12.65 3.35
N ARG A 280 5.56 13.06 2.42
CA ARG A 280 4.53 12.21 1.82
C ARG A 280 5.15 10.96 1.19
N LEU A 281 6.19 11.12 0.38
CA LEU A 281 6.89 10.00 -0.25
C LEU A 281 7.52 9.06 0.77
N ALA A 282 8.14 9.59 1.83
CA ALA A 282 8.72 8.79 2.91
C ALA A 282 7.65 7.99 3.69
N MET A 283 6.48 8.58 3.94
CA MET A 283 5.33 7.90 4.56
C MET A 283 4.87 6.74 3.67
N CYS A 284 4.59 7.00 2.39
CA CYS A 284 4.16 5.96 1.45
C CYS A 284 5.23 4.87 1.27
N ALA A 285 6.51 5.22 1.24
CA ALA A 285 7.61 4.26 1.15
C ALA A 285 7.72 3.38 2.41
N SER A 286 7.49 3.95 3.59
CA SER A 286 7.49 3.21 4.87
C SER A 286 6.39 2.15 4.91
N GLU A 287 5.20 2.51 4.44
CA GLU A 287 4.07 1.59 4.33
C GLU A 287 4.31 0.53 3.25
N SER A 288 4.81 0.93 2.07
CA SER A 288 5.20 0.00 1.00
C SER A 288 6.20 -1.04 1.49
N LEU A 289 7.25 -0.60 2.19
CA LEU A 289 8.28 -1.46 2.76
C LEU A 289 7.69 -2.50 3.74
N MET A 290 6.75 -2.09 4.60
CA MET A 290 6.10 -3.01 5.54
C MET A 290 5.35 -4.12 4.81
N PHE A 291 4.53 -3.76 3.83
CA PHE A 291 3.79 -4.76 3.05
C PHE A 291 4.72 -5.72 2.32
N GLU A 292 5.84 -5.24 1.77
CA GLU A 292 6.81 -6.10 1.10
C GLU A 292 7.58 -7.00 2.06
N LEU A 293 7.91 -6.52 3.26
CA LEU A 293 8.55 -7.33 4.29
C LEU A 293 7.62 -8.44 4.79
N VAL A 294 6.34 -8.14 5.00
CA VAL A 294 5.33 -9.15 5.36
C VAL A 294 5.13 -10.15 4.21
N LEU A 295 5.08 -9.69 2.95
CA LEU A 295 5.07 -10.59 1.80
C LEU A 295 6.31 -11.46 1.71
N PHE A 296 7.48 -10.91 2.06
CA PHE A 296 8.73 -11.62 2.07
C PHE A 296 8.69 -12.80 3.05
N THR A 297 8.14 -12.63 4.26
CA THR A 297 8.06 -13.72 5.24
C THR A 297 7.23 -14.90 4.73
N TYR A 298 6.19 -14.62 3.94
CA TYR A 298 5.40 -15.67 3.32
C TYR A 298 6.11 -16.32 2.12
N LYS A 299 6.64 -15.52 1.19
CA LYS A 299 7.32 -16.03 -0.02
C LYS A 299 8.53 -16.90 0.31
N HIS A 300 9.17 -16.61 1.44
CA HIS A 300 10.37 -17.28 1.91
C HIS A 300 10.10 -18.15 3.16
N ALA A 301 8.85 -18.58 3.37
CA ALA A 301 8.46 -19.40 4.51
C ALA A 301 9.32 -20.67 4.65
N GLU A 302 9.60 -21.38 3.55
CA GLU A 302 10.46 -22.58 3.57
C GLU A 302 11.93 -22.25 3.87
N ASP A 303 12.44 -21.14 3.34
CA ASP A 303 13.78 -20.66 3.68
C ASP A 303 13.86 -20.30 5.19
N LEU A 304 12.83 -19.65 5.73
CA LEU A 304 12.71 -19.29 7.16
C LEU A 304 12.55 -20.54 8.04
N LYS A 305 11.74 -21.52 7.63
CA LYS A 305 11.62 -22.83 8.27
C LYS A 305 12.98 -23.49 8.44
N SER A 306 13.81 -23.47 7.39
CA SER A 306 15.15 -24.02 7.46
C SER A 306 16.06 -23.28 8.45
N LEU A 307 15.86 -21.97 8.68
CA LEU A 307 16.60 -21.21 9.70
C LEU A 307 16.23 -21.63 11.10
N PHE A 308 14.94 -21.87 11.37
CA PHE A 308 14.51 -22.39 12.67
C PHE A 308 15.11 -23.77 12.96
N LEU A 309 15.22 -24.62 11.94
CA LEU A 309 15.72 -25.99 12.05
C LEU A 309 17.25 -26.12 12.05
N SER A 310 17.97 -25.29 11.29
CA SER A 310 19.43 -25.44 11.06
C SER A 310 20.29 -24.26 11.54
N ARG A 311 19.65 -23.18 12.04
CA ARG A 311 20.13 -21.95 12.71
C ARG A 311 21.39 -21.20 12.23
N ARG A 312 22.25 -21.73 11.34
CA ARG A 312 23.52 -21.05 10.97
C ARG A 312 23.89 -21.09 9.49
N VAL A 313 23.42 -22.06 8.69
CA VAL A 313 23.90 -22.21 7.30
C VAL A 313 23.18 -21.29 6.31
N GLN A 314 21.91 -20.94 6.56
CA GLN A 314 21.08 -20.20 5.58
C GLN A 314 20.89 -18.70 5.86
N LEU A 315 21.29 -18.19 7.04
CA LEU A 315 21.09 -16.78 7.39
C LEU A 315 21.74 -15.81 6.37
N PRO A 316 22.96 -16.07 5.85
CA PRO A 316 23.55 -15.22 4.82
C PRO A 316 22.76 -15.22 3.49
N SER A 317 22.06 -16.31 3.17
CA SER A 317 21.23 -16.42 1.97
C SER A 317 19.97 -15.57 2.10
N ILE A 318 19.26 -15.67 3.23
CA ILE A 318 18.03 -14.90 3.43
C ILE A 318 18.31 -13.41 3.60
N THR A 319 19.37 -13.04 4.33
CA THR A 319 19.79 -11.64 4.49
C THR A 319 20.15 -11.05 3.13
N ARG A 320 20.78 -11.83 2.24
CA ARG A 320 21.05 -11.39 0.86
C ARG A 320 19.76 -11.10 0.09
N LYS A 321 18.72 -11.92 0.25
CA LYS A 321 17.40 -11.70 -0.37
C LYS A 321 16.69 -10.47 0.21
N GLN A 322 16.97 -10.09 1.46
CA GLN A 322 16.40 -8.87 2.08
C GLN A 322 17.15 -7.56 1.81
N ARG A 323 18.34 -7.60 1.18
CA ARG A 323 19.18 -6.40 0.93
C ARG A 323 18.43 -5.20 0.35
N PRO A 324 17.54 -5.34 -0.65
CA PRO A 324 16.82 -4.20 -1.21
C PRO A 324 15.92 -3.50 -0.17
N TYR A 325 15.26 -4.28 0.70
CA TYR A 325 14.41 -3.76 1.76
C TYR A 325 15.23 -3.08 2.86
N THR A 326 16.38 -3.65 3.22
CA THR A 326 17.31 -3.02 4.18
C THR A 326 17.85 -1.68 3.64
N ALA A 327 18.14 -1.61 2.34
CA ALA A 327 18.59 -0.36 1.71
C ALA A 327 17.48 0.71 1.75
N CYS A 328 16.24 0.34 1.42
CA CYS A 328 15.07 1.22 1.52
C CYS A 328 14.86 1.71 2.97
N TYR A 329 14.90 0.79 3.94
CA TYR A 329 14.83 1.13 5.37
C TYR A 329 15.86 2.20 5.75
N SER A 330 17.13 2.00 5.39
CA SER A 330 18.21 2.95 5.70
C SER A 330 18.06 4.29 4.98
N GLU A 331 17.49 4.33 3.78
CA GLU A 331 17.18 5.57 3.06
C GLU A 331 16.06 6.36 3.76
N ILE A 332 15.01 5.68 4.19
CA ILE A 332 13.90 6.31 4.94
C ILE A 332 14.40 6.82 6.29
N GLN A 333 15.23 6.05 7.01
CA GLN A 333 15.85 6.50 8.27
C GLN A 333 16.67 7.78 8.08
N ARG A 334 17.50 7.85 7.04
CA ARG A 334 18.26 9.06 6.71
C ARG A 334 17.36 10.25 6.45
N THR A 335 16.29 10.04 5.67
CA THR A 335 15.33 11.09 5.34
C THR A 335 14.59 11.58 6.59
N MET A 336 14.13 10.66 7.45
CA MET A 336 13.48 10.98 8.71
C MET A 336 14.39 11.80 9.63
N ALA A 337 15.66 11.40 9.80
CA ALA A 337 16.63 12.14 10.59
C ALA A 337 16.88 13.56 10.05
N ALA A 338 16.98 13.72 8.73
CA ALA A 338 17.10 15.04 8.11
C ALA A 338 15.86 15.92 8.37
N PHE A 339 14.66 15.35 8.31
CA PHE A 339 13.42 16.06 8.64
C PHE A 339 13.34 16.44 10.12
N GLU A 340 13.70 15.55 11.05
CA GLU A 340 13.72 15.83 12.48
C GLU A 340 14.70 16.97 12.81
N GLN A 341 15.89 16.95 12.19
CA GLN A 341 16.87 18.02 12.32
C GLN A 341 16.36 19.33 11.71
N TRP A 342 15.67 19.28 10.58
CA TRP A 342 15.08 20.45 9.94
C TRP A 342 13.97 21.06 10.80
N VAL A 343 13.04 20.27 11.30
CA VAL A 343 11.98 20.74 12.22
C VAL A 343 12.58 21.35 13.49
N SER A 344 13.67 20.78 13.99
CA SER A 344 14.36 21.28 15.19
C SER A 344 15.19 22.55 14.95
N SER A 345 15.73 22.74 13.74
CA SER A 345 16.61 23.87 13.39
C SER A 345 15.87 25.04 12.72
N SER A 346 14.66 24.80 12.22
CA SER A 346 13.89 25.78 11.48
C SER A 346 13.26 26.84 12.39
N SER A 347 13.71 28.09 12.23
CA SER A 347 13.01 29.29 12.71
C SER A 347 11.57 29.38 12.17
N ASP A 348 11.31 28.74 11.02
CA ASP A 348 10.02 28.74 10.32
C ASP A 348 9.00 27.76 10.90
N GLU A 349 9.35 26.92 11.90
CA GLU A 349 8.31 26.15 12.58
C GLU A 349 7.26 27.11 13.14
N ALA A 350 7.68 28.27 13.67
CA ALA A 350 6.83 29.38 14.09
C ALA A 350 5.97 29.98 12.97
N ASN A 351 6.43 29.93 11.72
CA ASN A 351 5.77 30.50 10.54
C ASN A 351 4.72 29.56 9.93
N TRP A 352 4.81 28.24 10.18
CA TRP A 352 3.78 27.31 9.70
C TRP A 352 2.45 27.51 10.43
N GLY A 353 1.37 27.49 9.66
CA GLY A 353 0.02 27.43 10.22
C GLY A 353 -0.15 26.21 11.14
N PRO A 354 -1.00 26.28 12.19
CA PRO A 354 -1.19 25.21 13.16
C PRO A 354 -1.51 23.84 12.53
N LEU A 355 -2.26 23.84 11.42
CA LEU A 355 -2.63 22.64 10.67
C LEU A 355 -1.42 21.95 10.01
N VAL A 356 -0.58 22.72 9.31
CA VAL A 356 0.62 22.19 8.62
C VAL A 356 1.58 21.61 9.65
N ARG A 357 1.83 22.33 10.73
CA ARG A 357 2.70 21.86 11.82
C ARG A 357 2.16 20.57 12.46
N HIS A 358 0.85 20.50 12.72
CA HIS A 358 0.24 19.29 13.25
C HIS A 358 0.40 18.10 12.29
N GLN A 359 0.14 18.30 11.00
CA GLN A 359 0.27 17.24 9.99
C GLN A 359 1.71 16.75 9.84
N ILE A 360 2.70 17.66 9.79
CA ILE A 360 4.13 17.28 9.70
C ILE A 360 4.55 16.45 10.91
N ARG A 361 4.26 16.91 12.13
CA ARG A 361 4.59 16.17 13.37
C ARG A 361 3.92 14.80 13.40
N LYS A 362 2.65 14.72 12.99
CA LYS A 362 1.93 13.45 12.87
C LYS A 362 2.56 12.53 11.82
N GLY A 363 2.94 13.07 10.65
CA GLY A 363 3.62 12.33 9.57
C GLY A 363 4.95 11.71 10.02
N LEU A 364 5.76 12.46 10.76
CA LEU A 364 7.02 11.95 11.35
C LEU A 364 6.76 10.79 12.33
N LYS A 365 5.74 10.90 13.19
CA LYS A 365 5.35 9.79 14.08
C LYS A 365 4.92 8.56 13.29
N TYR A 366 4.16 8.71 12.20
CA TYR A 366 3.83 7.57 11.33
C TYR A 366 5.07 6.90 10.75
N ILE A 367 6.01 7.68 10.17
CA ILE A 367 7.26 7.13 9.64
C ILE A 367 7.99 6.37 10.74
N ARG A 368 8.11 6.96 11.95
CA ARG A 368 8.78 6.32 13.07
C ARG A 368 8.12 5.00 13.47
N ILE A 369 6.80 4.98 13.61
CA ILE A 369 6.02 3.76 13.93
C ILE A 369 6.28 2.67 12.88
N TYR A 370 6.18 3.00 11.60
CA TYR A 370 6.38 2.02 10.52
C TYR A 370 7.83 1.55 10.44
N GLN A 371 8.81 2.43 10.63
CA GLN A 371 10.22 2.04 10.67
C GLN A 371 10.50 1.08 11.83
N LEU A 372 10.05 1.40 13.06
CA LEU A 372 10.22 0.52 14.20
C LEU A 372 9.51 -0.83 13.99
N ALA A 373 8.31 -0.85 13.41
CA ALA A 373 7.63 -2.10 13.09
C ALA A 373 8.35 -2.89 11.97
N ASN A 374 8.88 -2.22 10.94
CA ASN A 374 9.66 -2.85 9.87
C ASN A 374 10.94 -3.49 10.40
N SER A 375 11.59 -2.88 11.39
CA SER A 375 12.79 -3.43 12.01
C SER A 375 12.51 -4.74 12.78
N LEU A 376 11.27 -5.00 13.20
CA LEU A 376 10.88 -6.30 13.78
C LEU A 376 10.90 -7.44 12.75
N VAL A 377 10.67 -7.15 11.47
CA VAL A 377 10.58 -8.15 10.39
C VAL A 377 11.91 -8.38 9.67
N LEU A 378 12.82 -7.39 9.70
CA LEU A 378 14.15 -7.52 9.11
C LEU A 378 14.97 -8.60 9.82
N ASN A 379 15.60 -9.52 9.09
CA ASN A 379 16.48 -10.53 9.68
C ASN A 379 17.79 -9.92 10.21
N THR A 380 18.20 -8.79 9.64
CA THR A 380 19.37 -8.03 10.08
C THR A 380 18.97 -6.56 10.17
N ASP A 381 19.03 -6.03 11.40
CA ASP A 381 18.78 -4.62 11.67
C ASP A 381 20.04 -3.81 11.30
N PRO A 382 19.94 -2.83 10.39
CA PRO A 382 21.08 -1.99 10.02
C PRO A 382 21.57 -1.10 11.17
N ASP A 383 20.70 -0.72 12.10
CA ASP A 383 21.03 0.14 13.25
C ASP A 383 21.66 -0.67 14.39
N THR A 384 21.21 -1.93 14.56
CA THR A 384 21.76 -2.85 15.57
C THR A 384 22.12 -4.22 14.96
N PRO A 385 23.23 -4.34 14.21
CA PRO A 385 23.60 -5.58 13.52
C PRO A 385 23.92 -6.76 14.45
N ASN A 386 24.34 -6.47 15.69
CA ASN A 386 24.64 -7.50 16.68
C ASN A 386 23.33 -8.13 17.22
N PRO A 387 23.14 -9.45 17.08
CA PRO A 387 21.88 -10.11 17.44
C PRO A 387 21.58 -10.09 18.94
N VAL A 388 22.59 -10.18 19.80
CA VAL A 388 22.41 -10.14 21.26
C VAL A 388 22.00 -8.74 21.72
N SER A 389 22.69 -7.71 21.21
CA SER A 389 22.33 -6.32 21.49
C SER A 389 20.93 -5.98 20.96
N ARG A 390 20.56 -6.52 19.80
CA ARG A 390 19.23 -6.35 19.23
C ARG A 390 18.16 -6.99 20.12
N LEU A 391 18.35 -8.23 20.57
CA LEU A 391 17.43 -8.92 21.48
C LEU A 391 17.21 -8.12 22.76
N ARG A 392 18.26 -7.53 23.34
CA ARG A 392 18.15 -6.71 24.56
C ARG A 392 17.33 -5.42 24.36
N LYS A 393 17.34 -4.84 23.16
CA LYS A 393 16.59 -3.61 22.83
C LYS A 393 15.13 -3.87 22.41
N LEU A 394 14.76 -5.10 22.06
CA LEU A 394 13.42 -5.42 21.56
C LEU A 394 12.28 -5.01 22.51
N PRO A 395 12.35 -5.22 23.84
CA PRO A 395 11.28 -4.82 24.75
C PRO A 395 11.02 -3.31 24.72
N GLU A 396 12.09 -2.50 24.82
CA GLU A 396 12.01 -1.04 24.77
C GLU A 396 11.47 -0.55 23.42
N LEU A 397 11.90 -1.17 22.32
CA LEU A 397 11.42 -0.87 20.99
C LEU A 397 9.92 -1.14 20.86
N CYS A 398 9.44 -2.29 21.34
CA CYS A 398 8.02 -2.62 21.30
C CYS A 398 7.19 -1.64 22.13
N SER A 399 7.64 -1.28 23.34
CA SER A 399 6.96 -0.27 24.16
C SER A 399 6.90 1.09 23.45
N THR A 400 8.01 1.51 22.83
CA THR A 400 8.08 2.77 22.05
C THR A 400 7.06 2.79 20.91
N ILE A 401 6.88 1.67 20.19
CA ILE A 401 5.84 1.59 19.14
C ILE A 401 4.46 1.84 19.75
N VAL A 402 4.13 1.18 20.86
CA VAL A 402 2.81 1.29 21.50
C VAL A 402 2.56 2.72 21.99
N ASP A 403 3.55 3.36 22.60
CA ASP A 403 3.45 4.74 23.07
C ASP A 403 3.22 5.71 21.89
N LEU A 404 4.00 5.58 20.81
CA LEU A 404 3.81 6.41 19.61
C LEU A 404 2.44 6.20 18.95
N VAL A 405 1.95 4.96 18.90
CA VAL A 405 0.61 4.65 18.39
C VAL A 405 -0.46 5.33 19.23
N GLU A 406 -0.36 5.22 20.56
CA GLU A 406 -1.30 5.87 21.48
C GLU A 406 -1.28 7.39 21.31
N GLU A 407 -0.10 8.00 21.23
CA GLU A 407 0.04 9.43 20.97
C GLU A 407 -0.60 9.87 19.64
N VAL A 408 -0.41 9.10 18.56
CA VAL A 408 -1.03 9.41 17.26
C VAL A 408 -2.56 9.32 17.36
N LEU A 409 -3.08 8.31 18.07
CA LEU A 409 -4.52 8.17 18.29
C LEU A 409 -5.09 9.32 19.14
N ASP A 410 -4.35 9.78 20.15
CA ASP A 410 -4.74 10.93 20.95
C ASP A 410 -4.69 12.23 20.14
N MET A 411 -3.70 12.38 19.26
CA MET A 411 -3.63 13.50 18.30
C MET A 411 -4.84 13.52 17.36
N GLU A 412 -5.35 12.35 16.95
CA GLU A 412 -6.58 12.23 16.15
C GLU A 412 -7.85 12.50 16.95
N ALA A 413 -7.85 12.23 18.27
CA ALA A 413 -9.00 12.47 19.14
C ALA A 413 -9.16 13.94 19.57
N HIS A 414 -8.04 14.66 19.76
CA HIS A 414 -8.01 16.03 20.31
C HIS A 414 -7.84 17.14 19.25
N GLY A 415 -7.50 16.79 18.01
CA GLY A 415 -7.19 17.75 16.94
C GLY A 415 -8.28 17.80 15.88
N TYR A 416 -8.85 18.99 15.68
CA TYR A 416 -9.73 19.43 14.59
C TYR A 416 -10.28 18.30 13.73
N GLY A 417 -11.57 18.01 13.87
CA GLY A 417 -12.30 17.44 12.75
C GLY A 417 -12.08 18.33 11.54
N CYS A 418 -11.15 17.97 10.66
CA CYS A 418 -11.10 18.45 9.30
C CYS A 418 -12.31 17.86 8.57
N GLY A 419 -13.50 18.29 8.99
CA GLY A 419 -14.60 18.45 8.07
C GLY A 419 -14.06 19.36 6.97
N ASN A 420 -14.03 18.83 5.74
CA ASN A 420 -13.64 19.51 4.50
C ASN A 420 -12.23 19.25 3.94
N GLY A 421 -11.68 18.03 4.05
CA GLY A 421 -10.81 17.50 2.97
C GLY A 421 -9.44 18.17 2.74
N GLU A 422 -8.89 18.93 3.71
CA GLU A 422 -7.56 19.55 3.60
C GLU A 422 -6.45 18.71 4.28
N TYR A 423 -6.40 17.42 3.99
CA TYR A 423 -5.22 16.62 4.30
C TYR A 423 -4.15 16.88 3.25
N ILE A 424 -3.00 17.37 3.69
CA ILE A 424 -1.82 17.62 2.87
C ILE A 424 -0.96 16.34 2.82
N LEU A 425 -0.97 15.56 3.91
CA LEU A 425 -0.27 14.28 4.04
C LEU A 425 -1.25 13.10 4.07
N PRO A 426 -0.80 11.91 3.60
CA PRO A 426 -1.63 10.71 3.55
C PRO A 426 -1.94 10.20 4.96
N ARG A 427 -3.11 9.57 5.12
CA ARG A 427 -3.52 8.94 6.38
C ARG A 427 -3.16 7.46 6.35
N LEU A 428 -2.10 7.09 7.05
CA LEU A 428 -1.63 5.70 7.16
C LEU A 428 -2.41 4.95 8.24
N GLY A 429 -2.63 3.64 8.04
CA GLY A 429 -3.30 2.78 9.01
C GLY A 429 -2.34 2.28 10.10
N LEU A 430 -2.78 2.28 11.37
CA LEU A 430 -1.99 1.76 12.49
C LEU A 430 -2.19 0.25 12.71
N THR A 431 -3.18 -0.36 12.06
CA THR A 431 -3.52 -1.79 12.18
C THR A 431 -2.36 -2.70 11.78
N ASN A 432 -1.68 -2.41 10.67
CA ASN A 432 -0.57 -3.24 10.19
C ASN A 432 0.68 -3.12 11.07
N PRO A 433 1.13 -1.92 11.50
CA PRO A 433 2.17 -1.79 12.51
C PRO A 433 1.85 -2.55 13.81
N ILE A 434 0.63 -2.42 14.34
CA ILE A 434 0.21 -3.14 15.56
C ILE A 434 0.21 -4.66 15.33
N ARG A 435 -0.34 -5.14 14.21
CA ARG A 435 -0.31 -6.56 13.84
C ARG A 435 1.12 -7.09 13.76
N THR A 436 2.02 -6.34 13.13
CA THR A 436 3.44 -6.67 13.02
C THR A 436 4.08 -6.75 14.40
N LEU A 437 3.80 -5.80 15.29
CA LEU A 437 4.27 -5.83 16.68
C LEU A 437 3.72 -7.05 17.43
N VAL A 438 2.45 -7.40 17.28
CA VAL A 438 1.90 -8.57 17.97
C VAL A 438 2.55 -9.86 17.48
N GLN A 439 2.75 -9.97 16.17
CA GLN A 439 3.28 -11.18 15.52
C GLN A 439 4.79 -11.37 15.73
N PHE A 440 5.58 -10.30 15.66
CA PHE A 440 7.06 -10.35 15.70
C PHE A 440 7.68 -9.70 16.93
N GLY A 441 6.92 -8.92 17.70
CA GLY A 441 7.40 -8.18 18.87
C GLY A 441 7.48 -9.02 20.14
N PHE A 442 8.01 -8.40 21.20
CA PHE A 442 8.34 -9.04 22.47
C PHE A 442 7.40 -8.58 23.61
N GLY A 443 7.22 -9.44 24.62
CA GLY A 443 6.47 -9.13 25.84
C GLY A 443 4.96 -9.37 25.68
N TYR A 444 4.36 -10.09 26.61
CA TYR A 444 2.92 -10.35 26.60
C TYR A 444 2.10 -9.07 26.83
N ASP A 445 2.42 -8.31 27.89
CA ASP A 445 1.66 -7.12 28.27
C ASP A 445 1.75 -6.01 27.22
N THR A 446 2.92 -5.81 26.62
CA THR A 446 3.11 -4.83 25.54
C THR A 446 2.26 -5.18 24.32
N ARG A 447 2.24 -6.46 23.92
CA ARG A 447 1.38 -6.93 22.81
C ARG A 447 -0.11 -6.78 23.15
N ARG A 448 -0.53 -7.11 24.38
CA ARG A 448 -1.91 -6.94 24.85
C ARG A 448 -2.33 -5.47 24.87
N ARG A 449 -1.45 -4.57 25.33
CA ARG A 449 -1.67 -3.11 25.28
C ARG A 449 -1.82 -2.64 23.83
N ALA A 450 -0.96 -3.10 22.92
CA ALA A 450 -1.07 -2.76 21.49
C ALA A 450 -2.42 -3.18 20.90
N ILE A 451 -2.90 -4.39 21.22
CA ILE A 451 -4.22 -4.90 20.82
C ILE A 451 -5.34 -4.02 21.39
N SER A 452 -5.23 -3.58 22.65
CA SER A 452 -6.24 -2.71 23.27
C SER A 452 -6.42 -1.38 22.54
N LEU A 453 -5.37 -0.86 21.89
CA LEU A 453 -5.45 0.36 21.08
C LEU A 453 -6.27 0.16 19.80
N LEU A 454 -6.39 -1.07 19.28
CA LEU A 454 -7.30 -1.39 18.18
C LEU A 454 -8.77 -1.42 18.61
N ARG A 455 -9.03 -1.57 19.92
CA ARG A 455 -10.38 -1.47 20.49
C ARG A 455 -10.90 -0.03 20.52
N ARG A 456 -10.06 0.98 20.24
CA ARG A 456 -10.50 2.34 19.87
C ARG A 456 -11.05 2.30 18.44
N PRO A 457 -12.39 2.23 18.25
CA PRO A 457 -12.95 1.80 16.98
C PRO A 457 -12.74 2.84 15.88
N ARG A 458 -12.20 2.40 14.74
CA ARG A 458 -11.97 3.24 13.56
C ARG A 458 -11.93 2.40 12.29
N LEU A 459 -12.15 3.04 11.14
CA LEU A 459 -12.03 2.42 9.84
C LEU A 459 -10.67 2.82 9.25
N GLU A 460 -9.80 1.83 9.03
CA GLU A 460 -8.50 2.05 8.39
C GLU A 460 -8.48 1.28 7.07
N GLY A 461 -8.73 1.96 5.94
CA GLY A 461 -9.00 1.28 4.68
C GLY A 461 -10.21 0.37 4.78
N PHE A 462 -10.02 -0.93 4.52
CA PHE A 462 -11.07 -1.94 4.61
C PHE A 462 -11.27 -2.49 6.04
N TRP A 463 -10.46 -2.04 7.00
CA TRP A 463 -10.38 -2.67 8.31
C TRP A 463 -11.29 -2.02 9.35
N ASP A 464 -12.19 -2.84 9.89
CA ASP A 464 -12.70 -2.66 11.25
C ASP A 464 -11.57 -2.99 12.23
N THR A 465 -11.06 -1.99 12.95
CA THR A 465 -10.01 -2.23 13.96
C THR A 465 -10.45 -3.18 15.06
N LEU A 466 -11.74 -3.25 15.36
CA LEU A 466 -12.27 -4.20 16.35
C LEU A 466 -12.11 -5.66 15.88
N MET A 467 -12.16 -5.91 14.57
CA MET A 467 -12.04 -7.26 14.02
C MET A 467 -10.59 -7.67 14.10
N SER A 468 -9.69 -6.77 13.69
CA SER A 468 -8.25 -6.98 13.86
C SER A 468 -7.88 -7.23 15.31
N ALA A 469 -8.46 -6.48 16.27
CA ALA A 469 -8.27 -6.74 17.69
C ALA A 469 -8.69 -8.16 18.09
N SER A 470 -9.90 -8.58 17.68
CA SER A 470 -10.43 -9.92 18.02
C SER A 470 -9.56 -11.04 17.45
N ILE A 471 -9.04 -10.87 16.23
CA ILE A 471 -8.14 -11.84 15.59
C ILE A 471 -6.80 -11.90 16.33
N LEU A 472 -6.23 -10.74 16.68
CA LEU A 472 -4.95 -10.66 17.37
C LEU A 472 -5.04 -11.17 18.81
N GLU A 473 -6.18 -11.01 19.48
CA GLU A 473 -6.47 -11.63 20.79
C GLU A 473 -6.45 -13.16 20.67
N ALA A 474 -7.17 -13.73 19.70
CA ALA A 474 -7.17 -15.18 19.48
C ALA A 474 -5.77 -15.72 19.14
N ILE A 475 -4.98 -14.98 18.35
CA ILE A 475 -3.57 -15.31 18.08
C ILE A 475 -2.78 -15.32 19.39
N LEU A 476 -2.88 -14.25 20.18
CA LEU A 476 -2.13 -14.12 21.42
C LEU A 476 -2.52 -15.21 22.45
N GLU A 477 -3.80 -15.54 22.56
CA GLU A 477 -4.31 -16.64 23.40
C GLU A 477 -3.73 -17.99 22.96
N ARG A 478 -3.75 -18.30 21.66
CA ARG A 478 -3.17 -19.54 21.11
C ARG A 478 -1.67 -19.67 21.41
N GLU A 479 -0.92 -18.57 21.28
CA GLU A 479 0.52 -18.53 21.61
C GLU A 479 0.77 -18.76 23.10
N MET A 480 -0.07 -18.20 23.98
CA MET A 480 0.04 -18.43 25.43
C MET A 480 -0.26 -19.87 25.82
N GLU A 481 -1.28 -20.49 25.22
CA GLU A 481 -1.61 -21.90 25.48
C GLU A 481 -0.44 -22.82 25.12
N ALA A 482 0.22 -22.53 23.99
CA ALA A 482 1.40 -23.28 23.57
C ALA A 482 2.57 -23.15 24.57
N LEU A 483 2.80 -21.93 25.08
CA LEU A 483 3.83 -21.69 26.10
C LEU A 483 3.54 -22.42 27.41
N LYS A 484 2.31 -22.33 27.92
CA LYS A 484 1.91 -23.02 29.16
C LYS A 484 2.04 -24.54 29.04
N LEU A 485 1.71 -25.09 27.87
CA LEU A 485 1.88 -26.52 27.61
C LEU A 485 3.36 -26.92 27.64
N ASP A 486 4.25 -26.07 27.11
CA ASP A 486 5.69 -26.32 27.15
C ASP A 486 6.26 -26.22 28.57
N GLU A 487 5.88 -25.20 29.34
CA GLU A 487 6.23 -25.06 30.76
C GLU A 487 5.82 -26.31 31.56
N SER A 488 4.60 -26.81 31.34
CA SER A 488 4.13 -28.04 32.00
C SER A 488 4.91 -29.29 31.61
N ARG A 489 5.49 -29.35 30.39
CA ARG A 489 6.36 -30.44 29.95
C ARG A 489 7.76 -30.35 30.56
N LEU A 490 8.27 -29.13 30.75
CA LEU A 490 9.53 -28.88 31.46
C LEU A 490 9.45 -29.37 32.91
N ASP A 491 8.35 -29.07 33.59
CA ASP A 491 8.08 -29.55 34.95
C ASP A 491 7.96 -31.09 35.02
N ALA A 492 7.48 -31.73 33.95
CA ALA A 492 7.31 -33.17 33.86
C ALA A 492 8.57 -33.95 33.43
N GLN A 493 9.72 -33.29 33.19
CA GLN A 493 10.97 -33.90 32.68
C GLN A 493 10.85 -34.63 31.33
N GLU A 494 9.76 -34.44 30.59
CA GLU A 494 9.53 -35.02 29.26
C GLU A 494 10.15 -34.09 28.19
N ARG A 495 11.44 -34.27 27.90
CA ARG A 495 12.15 -33.42 26.92
C ARG A 495 11.59 -33.53 25.50
N ILE A 496 11.47 -32.37 24.85
CA ILE A 496 11.92 -32.17 23.47
C ILE A 496 13.14 -31.23 23.55
N PRO A 497 14.35 -31.63 23.15
CA PRO A 497 15.55 -30.83 23.35
C PRO A 497 15.59 -29.68 22.35
N ILE A 498 15.01 -28.52 22.69
CA ILE A 498 15.13 -27.30 21.91
C ILE A 498 15.61 -26.17 22.83
N LEU A 499 16.95 -26.02 22.91
CA LEU A 499 17.73 -24.81 23.27
C LEU A 499 18.14 -24.54 24.72
N ASN A 500 19.38 -24.93 25.05
CA ASN A 500 20.17 -24.29 26.12
C ASN A 500 21.47 -23.62 25.62
N ASP A 501 21.66 -23.49 24.31
CA ASP A 501 23.01 -23.19 23.77
C ASP A 501 23.21 -21.73 23.31
N THR A 502 22.31 -20.81 23.68
CA THR A 502 22.47 -19.37 23.37
C THR A 502 23.09 -18.55 24.50
N GLY A 503 23.25 -19.09 25.72
CA GLY A 503 23.81 -18.35 26.85
C GLY A 503 23.06 -17.05 27.18
N VAL A 504 21.82 -16.92 26.71
CA VAL A 504 20.91 -15.84 27.07
C VAL A 504 20.07 -16.42 28.19
N GLU A 505 20.38 -16.03 29.43
CA GLU A 505 19.48 -16.24 30.57
C GLU A 505 18.08 -15.81 30.16
N GLU A 506 17.07 -16.58 30.58
CA GLU A 506 15.65 -16.35 30.35
C GLU A 506 15.32 -14.86 30.46
N VAL A 507 15.28 -14.18 29.30
CA VAL A 507 14.65 -12.87 29.23
C VAL A 507 13.17 -13.17 29.34
N ASP A 508 12.72 -13.14 30.58
CA ASP A 508 11.36 -13.11 31.07
C ASP A 508 10.36 -12.62 29.98
N ASN A 509 9.32 -13.44 29.73
CA ASN A 509 8.15 -13.15 28.89
C ASN A 509 8.26 -13.16 27.34
N GLY A 510 9.27 -13.80 26.76
CA GLY A 510 9.36 -13.98 25.30
C GLY A 510 8.67 -15.24 24.77
N THR A 511 7.62 -15.13 23.95
CA THR A 511 7.09 -16.30 23.21
C THR A 511 8.16 -16.82 22.24
N TYR A 512 8.65 -18.03 22.51
CA TYR A 512 9.65 -18.72 21.68
C TYR A 512 9.20 -18.77 20.21
N PRO A 513 10.07 -18.51 19.21
CA PRO A 513 9.64 -18.34 17.82
C PRO A 513 8.84 -19.51 17.23
N LEU A 514 9.05 -20.75 17.69
CA LEU A 514 8.28 -21.91 17.23
C LEU A 514 6.84 -21.93 17.74
N TYR A 515 6.55 -21.25 18.86
CA TYR A 515 5.20 -21.12 19.43
C TYR A 515 4.47 -19.88 18.92
N ARG A 516 5.02 -19.19 17.93
CA ARG A 516 4.33 -18.09 17.24
C ARG A 516 3.35 -18.64 16.22
N VAL A 517 2.18 -18.01 16.13
CA VAL A 517 1.21 -18.32 15.07
C VAL A 517 1.78 -17.86 13.73
N PHE A 518 1.87 -18.80 12.78
CA PHE A 518 2.37 -18.55 11.43
C PHE A 518 1.23 -18.49 10.41
N VAL A 519 0.30 -19.43 10.46
CA VAL A 519 -0.83 -19.51 9.52
C VAL A 519 -2.13 -19.26 10.26
N THR A 520 -2.93 -18.35 9.72
CA THR A 520 -4.29 -18.06 10.19
C THR A 520 -5.25 -18.23 9.01
N SER A 521 -6.21 -19.15 9.14
CA SER A 521 -7.33 -19.30 8.20
C SER A 521 -8.66 -19.15 8.93
N PHE A 522 -9.68 -18.68 8.22
CA PHE A 522 -11.02 -18.53 8.77
C PHE A 522 -12.00 -19.36 7.97
N LYS A 523 -12.95 -19.98 8.67
CA LYS A 523 -14.14 -20.57 8.08
C LYS A 523 -15.36 -19.83 8.61
N PHE A 524 -16.06 -19.09 7.77
CA PHE A 524 -17.26 -18.37 8.17
C PHE A 524 -18.42 -19.35 8.39
N LEU A 525 -19.16 -19.18 9.49
CA LEU A 525 -20.34 -19.99 9.83
C LEU A 525 -21.66 -19.25 9.52
N GLY A 526 -21.57 -18.04 8.96
CA GLY A 526 -22.68 -17.17 8.62
C GLY A 526 -22.17 -15.75 8.35
N GLU A 527 -23.06 -14.77 8.40
CA GLU A 527 -22.69 -13.37 8.09
C GLU A 527 -21.81 -12.72 9.15
N ARG A 528 -21.90 -13.15 10.42
CA ARG A 528 -21.27 -12.47 11.57
C ARG A 528 -20.40 -13.35 12.45
N SER A 529 -20.16 -14.61 12.06
CA SER A 529 -19.35 -15.54 12.84
C SER A 529 -18.38 -16.31 11.96
N ALA A 530 -17.18 -16.57 12.51
CA ALA A 530 -16.15 -17.35 11.85
C ALA A 530 -15.40 -18.19 12.89
N VAL A 531 -14.91 -19.35 12.46
CA VAL A 531 -13.97 -20.18 13.20
C VAL A 531 -12.58 -19.90 12.65
N ALA A 532 -11.67 -19.47 13.52
CA ALA A 532 -10.27 -19.28 13.18
C ALA A 532 -9.51 -20.59 13.40
N SER A 533 -8.70 -21.00 12.42
CA SER A 533 -7.71 -22.06 12.57
C SER A 533 -6.33 -21.42 12.61
N LEU A 534 -5.67 -21.54 13.76
CA LEU A 534 -4.39 -20.90 14.07
C LEU A 534 -3.31 -21.96 14.19
N ARG A 535 -2.41 -22.03 13.21
CA ARG A 535 -1.27 -22.95 13.21
C ARG A 535 0.02 -22.26 13.64
N LEU A 536 0.72 -22.87 14.57
CA LEU A 536 2.03 -22.45 15.06
C LEU A 536 3.14 -22.78 14.04
N TRP A 537 4.28 -22.13 14.17
CA TRP A 537 5.49 -22.49 13.41
C TRP A 537 5.90 -23.95 13.62
N GLN A 538 5.82 -24.45 14.84
CA GLN A 538 6.11 -25.86 15.14
C GLN A 538 5.20 -26.81 14.35
N GLU A 539 3.89 -26.58 14.41
CA GLU A 539 2.89 -27.41 13.72
C GLU A 539 3.08 -27.37 12.20
N TYR A 540 3.37 -26.19 11.66
CA TYR A 540 3.71 -26.02 10.24
C TYR A 540 4.99 -26.77 9.85
N ILE A 541 5.98 -26.81 10.75
CA ILE A 541 7.22 -27.54 10.54
C ILE A 541 6.97 -29.04 10.49
N ASP A 542 6.17 -29.53 11.44
CA ASP A 542 5.83 -30.94 11.64
C ASP A 542 4.82 -31.47 10.60
N GLY A 543 4.23 -30.59 9.79
CA GLY A 543 3.28 -30.94 8.72
C GLY A 543 1.86 -31.19 9.24
N ALA A 544 1.52 -30.65 10.41
CA ALA A 544 0.23 -30.78 11.07
C ALA A 544 -0.84 -29.79 10.56
#